data_AF-A0A947NIG0-F1
#
_entry.id   AF-A0A947NIG0-F1
#
_cell.length_a   1.000
_cell.length_b   1.000
_cell.length_c   1.000
_cell.angle_alpha   90.00
_cell.angle_beta   90.00
_cell.angle_gamma   90.00
#
_symmetry.space_group_name_H-M   'P 1'
#
loop_
_entity.id
_entity.type
_entity.pdbx_description
1 polymer ?
#
loop_
_entity_poly.entity_id
_entity_poly.type
_entity_poly.pdbx_seq_one_letter_code
_entity_poly.pdbx_strand_id
1 'polypeptide(L)'
;MKEMLMEQLEGLLTDTSHSRRLARRLVVLAGCLAEGPMPEEMQHQLTSLSRLMVLQDILDPLTESLNRMAYKIGYANSEQAQMRDSSPEIVAILGQIEEVRRQMAEIDPINFAEIITWVISLARGQKLWLRK
;
A
#
# COMPACT_ATOMS: atom_id res chain seq x y z
N MET A 1 24.06 -6.31 -1.28
CA MET A 1 23.17 -5.43 -2.10
C MET A 1 22.59 -6.18 -3.31
N LYS A 2 23.41 -6.76 -4.20
CA LYS A 2 22.92 -7.56 -5.35
C LYS A 2 22.13 -8.81 -4.95
N GLU A 3 22.57 -9.54 -3.91
CA GLU A 3 21.85 -10.72 -3.39
C GLU A 3 20.49 -10.34 -2.80
N MET A 4 20.40 -9.24 -2.06
CA MET A 4 19.13 -8.71 -1.53
C MET A 4 18.15 -8.31 -2.64
N LEU A 5 18.63 -7.68 -3.73
CA LEU A 5 17.79 -7.34 -4.87
C LEU A 5 17.25 -8.59 -5.58
N MET A 6 18.07 -9.64 -5.67
CA MET A 6 17.70 -10.93 -6.24
C MET A 6 16.62 -11.65 -5.40
N GLU A 7 16.77 -11.67 -4.07
CA GLU A 7 15.77 -12.20 -3.14
C GLU A 7 14.43 -11.44 -3.22
N GLN A 8 14.47 -10.10 -3.38
CA GLN A 8 13.24 -9.32 -3.55
C GLN A 8 12.55 -9.62 -4.89
N LEU A 9 13.31 -9.93 -5.94
CA LEU A 9 12.82 -10.28 -7.27
C LEU A 9 12.23 -11.70 -7.31
N GLU A 10 12.89 -12.66 -6.68
CA GLU A 10 12.37 -14.02 -6.50
C GLU A 10 11.08 -13.99 -5.66
N GLY A 11 11.08 -13.22 -4.56
CA GLY A 11 9.90 -13.02 -3.74
C GLY A 11 8.74 -12.35 -4.48
N LEU A 12 9.02 -11.58 -5.54
CA LEU A 12 8.03 -10.96 -6.42
C LEU A 12 7.37 -11.99 -7.36
N LEU A 13 8.12 -13.01 -7.78
CA LEU A 13 7.64 -14.09 -8.66
C LEU A 13 6.87 -15.18 -7.88
N THR A 14 7.20 -15.39 -6.60
CA THR A 14 6.59 -16.44 -5.78
C THR A 14 5.37 -15.97 -4.97
N ASP A 15 5.26 -14.68 -4.68
CA ASP A 15 4.29 -14.16 -3.70
C ASP A 15 3.28 -13.19 -4.36
N THR A 16 2.26 -13.76 -5.00
CA THR A 16 1.12 -13.03 -5.61
C THR A 16 0.06 -12.62 -4.58
N SER A 17 0.23 -13.01 -3.32
CA SER A 17 -0.84 -13.01 -2.31
C SER A 17 -0.97 -11.71 -1.50
N HIS A 18 0.05 -10.84 -1.49
CA HIS A 18 0.08 -9.64 -0.65
C HIS A 18 0.39 -8.37 -1.46
N SER A 19 -0.65 -7.75 -2.04
CA SER A 19 -0.54 -6.56 -2.89
C SER A 19 0.27 -5.40 -2.27
N ARG A 20 0.22 -5.22 -0.95
CA ARG A 20 0.98 -4.19 -0.22
C ARG A 20 2.47 -4.47 -0.12
N ARG A 21 2.86 -5.72 0.13
CA ARG A 21 4.28 -6.11 0.14
C ARG A 21 4.85 -6.03 -1.26
N LEU A 22 4.08 -6.48 -2.25
CA LEU A 22 4.40 -6.37 -3.67
C LEU A 22 4.63 -4.91 -4.07
N ALA A 23 3.71 -4.02 -3.72
CA ALA A 23 3.81 -2.58 -4.00
C ALA A 23 5.10 -1.96 -3.44
N ARG A 24 5.38 -2.22 -2.15
CA ARG A 24 6.62 -1.75 -1.49
C ARG A 24 7.87 -2.26 -2.21
N ARG A 25 7.91 -3.54 -2.55
CA ARG A 25 9.04 -4.15 -3.29
C ARG A 25 9.24 -3.50 -4.64
N LEU A 26 8.17 -3.28 -5.41
CA LEU A 26 8.25 -2.66 -6.72
C LEU A 26 8.80 -1.23 -6.65
N VAL A 27 8.33 -0.41 -5.71
CA VAL A 27 8.83 0.97 -5.52
C VAL A 27 10.32 0.98 -5.15
N VAL A 28 10.73 0.11 -4.22
CA VAL A 28 12.14 0.00 -3.80
C VAL A 28 13.02 -0.48 -4.97
N LEU A 29 12.60 -1.53 -5.68
CA LEU A 29 13.34 -2.06 -6.82
C LEU A 29 13.44 -1.04 -7.96
N ALA A 30 12.35 -0.34 -8.27
CA ALA A 30 12.34 0.74 -9.25
C ALA A 30 13.37 1.83 -8.89
N GLY A 31 13.38 2.29 -7.64
CA GLY A 31 14.31 3.31 -7.17
C GLY A 31 15.77 2.86 -7.14
N CYS A 32 16.03 1.57 -6.85
CA CYS A 32 17.40 1.04 -6.84
C CYS A 32 17.94 0.70 -8.24
N LEU A 33 17.07 0.32 -9.18
CA LEU A 33 17.45 -0.13 -10.52
C LEU A 33 17.41 0.99 -11.57
N ALA A 34 16.76 2.12 -11.28
CA ALA A 34 16.71 3.26 -12.17
C ALA A 34 18.05 4.02 -12.19
N GLU A 35 18.94 3.66 -13.12
CA GLU A 35 20.19 4.38 -13.40
C GLU A 35 20.03 5.52 -14.42
N GLY A 36 18.83 5.74 -14.95
CA GLY A 36 18.54 6.72 -16.00
C GLY A 36 17.13 7.34 -15.89
N PRO A 37 16.74 8.21 -16.84
CA PRO A 37 15.43 8.84 -16.83
C PRO A 37 14.34 7.78 -16.91
N MET A 38 13.46 7.77 -15.92
CA MET A 38 12.34 6.84 -15.84
C MET A 38 11.27 7.25 -16.88
N PRO A 39 10.65 6.29 -17.60
CA PRO A 39 9.54 6.60 -18.49
C PRO A 39 8.43 7.32 -17.73
N GLU A 40 7.83 8.37 -18.32
CA GLU A 40 6.80 9.19 -17.66
C GLU A 40 5.61 8.34 -17.18
N GLU A 41 5.21 7.34 -17.97
CA GLU A 41 4.14 6.40 -17.61
C GLU A 41 4.48 5.58 -16.36
N MET A 42 5.72 5.07 -16.25
CA MET A 42 6.18 4.35 -15.07
C MET A 42 6.29 5.29 -13.85
N GLN A 43 6.71 6.54 -14.08
CA GLN A 43 6.77 7.56 -13.04
C GLN A 43 5.39 7.86 -12.47
N HIS A 44 4.40 8.03 -13.34
CA HIS A 44 3.02 8.24 -12.97
C HIS A 44 2.47 7.04 -12.18
N GLN A 45 2.63 5.82 -12.70
CA GLN A 45 2.15 4.61 -12.06
C GLN A 45 2.80 4.35 -10.69
N LEU A 46 4.11 4.57 -10.54
CA LEU A 46 4.82 4.42 -9.26
C LEU A 46 4.45 5.51 -8.26
N THR A 47 4.13 6.72 -8.73
CA THR A 47 3.63 7.82 -7.89
C THR A 47 2.24 7.47 -7.35
N SER A 48 1.34 7.01 -8.22
CA SER A 48 0.01 6.52 -7.86
C SER A 48 0.08 5.34 -6.88
N LEU A 49 0.98 4.39 -7.13
CA LEU A 49 1.24 3.26 -6.23
C LEU A 49 1.74 3.70 -4.85
N SER A 50 2.67 4.66 -4.81
CA SER A 50 3.20 5.22 -3.55
C SER A 50 2.13 5.96 -2.76
N ARG A 51 1.29 6.77 -3.44
CA ARG A 51 0.16 7.46 -2.82
C ARG A 51 -0.87 6.47 -2.26
N LEU A 52 -1.18 5.41 -3.01
CA LEU A 52 -2.09 4.36 -2.58
C LEU A 52 -1.59 3.67 -1.31
N MET A 53 -0.29 3.37 -1.23
CA MET A 53 0.32 2.77 -0.04
C MET A 53 0.18 3.67 1.19
N VAL A 54 0.43 4.98 1.05
CA VAL A 54 0.28 5.93 2.17
C VAL A 54 -1.17 5.98 2.66
N LEU A 55 -2.15 6.04 1.75
CA LEU A 55 -3.56 6.05 2.12
C LEU A 55 -3.99 4.75 2.82
N GLN A 56 -3.47 3.60 2.37
CA GLN A 56 -3.70 2.32 3.05
C GLN A 56 -3.07 2.29 4.45
N ASP A 57 -1.87 2.83 4.61
CA ASP A 57 -1.19 2.93 5.92
C ASP A 57 -1.92 3.89 6.89
N ILE A 58 -2.70 4.85 6.38
CA ILE A 58 -3.58 5.72 7.16
C ILE A 58 -4.93 5.01 7.48
N LEU A 59 -5.48 4.26 6.53
CA LEU A 59 -6.78 3.59 6.68
C LEU A 59 -6.78 2.51 7.77
N ASP A 60 -5.70 1.73 7.84
CA ASP A 60 -5.54 0.64 8.80
C ASP A 60 -5.71 1.09 10.27
N PRO A 61 -4.95 2.09 10.79
CA PRO A 61 -5.10 2.55 12.16
C PRO A 61 -6.45 3.23 12.43
N LEU A 62 -7.05 3.90 11.44
CA LEU A 62 -8.40 4.47 11.56
C LEU A 62 -9.45 3.38 11.74
N THR A 63 -9.36 2.31 10.95
CA THR A 63 -10.27 1.16 11.03
C THR A 63 -10.08 0.40 12.35
N GLU A 64 -8.83 0.21 12.80
CA GLU A 64 -8.55 -0.42 14.09
C GLU A 64 -9.06 0.42 15.27
N SER A 65 -8.93 1.75 15.18
CA SER A 65 -9.48 2.69 16.18
C SER A 65 -11.00 2.62 16.24
N LEU A 66 -11.66 2.59 15.08
CA LEU A 66 -13.12 2.41 14.99
C LEU A 66 -13.55 1.06 15.60
N ASN A 67 -12.86 -0.04 15.28
CA ASN A 67 -13.15 -1.36 15.84
C ASN A 67 -12.97 -1.39 17.36
N ARG A 68 -11.92 -0.75 17.90
CA ARG A 68 -11.71 -0.61 19.35
C ARG A 68 -12.84 0.17 20.03
N MET A 69 -13.32 1.25 19.40
CA MET A 69 -14.44 2.03 19.92
C MET A 69 -15.76 1.26 19.86
N ALA A 70 -16.05 0.59 18.74
CA ALA A 70 -17.23 -0.25 18.59
C ALA A 70 -17.25 -1.40 19.62
N TYR A 71 -16.10 -2.02 19.89
CA TYR A 71 -15.96 -3.06 20.91
C TYR A 71 -16.22 -2.51 22.33
N LYS A 72 -15.70 -1.32 22.66
CA LYS A 72 -15.98 -0.66 23.95
C LYS A 72 -17.46 -0.35 24.14
N ILE A 73 -18.17 0.08 23.09
CA ILE A 73 -19.62 0.29 23.11
C ILE A 73 -20.35 -1.05 23.31
N GLY A 74 -19.93 -2.11 22.60
CA GLY A 74 -20.48 -3.46 22.75
C GLY A 74 -20.35 -4.03 24.16
N TYR A 75 -19.29 -3.70 24.89
CA TYR A 75 -19.07 -4.08 26.30
C TYR A 75 -19.73 -3.14 27.31
N ALA A 76 -19.94 -1.87 26.99
CA ALA A 76 -20.61 -0.91 27.87
C ALA A 76 -22.14 -1.12 27.96
N ASN A 77 -22.69 -2.01 27.13
CA ASN A 77 -24.12 -2.34 27.10
C ASN A 77 -24.60 -3.19 28.30
N SER A 78 -23.72 -3.59 29.22
CA SER A 78 -24.13 -4.02 30.55
C SER A 78 -24.16 -2.81 31.49
N GLU A 79 -25.37 -2.28 31.70
CA GLU A 79 -25.84 -1.51 32.86
C GLU A 79 -25.85 0.03 32.82
N GLN A 80 -25.13 0.77 31.96
CA GLN A 80 -25.18 2.26 31.99
C GLN A 80 -25.18 3.02 30.64
N ALA A 81 -25.21 2.35 29.48
CA ALA A 81 -24.94 2.98 28.18
C ALA A 81 -26.16 3.56 27.41
N GLN A 82 -27.24 3.99 28.08
CA GLN A 82 -28.40 4.59 27.39
C GLN A 82 -28.33 6.13 27.21
N MET A 83 -27.25 6.79 27.60
CA MET A 83 -27.11 8.23 27.42
C MET A 83 -25.69 8.62 27.01
N ARG A 84 -25.38 8.54 25.71
CA ARG A 84 -24.60 9.54 24.98
C ARG A 84 -24.53 9.12 23.52
N ASP A 85 -25.27 9.87 22.72
CA ASP A 85 -25.25 9.92 21.27
C ASP A 85 -23.86 9.63 20.69
N SER A 86 -23.84 8.92 19.55
CA SER A 86 -22.80 8.96 18.51
C SER A 86 -21.64 9.87 18.88
N SER A 87 -20.69 9.34 19.65
CA SER A 87 -19.63 10.19 20.22
C SER A 87 -18.98 10.97 19.07
N PRO A 88 -18.79 12.29 19.19
CA PRO A 88 -18.31 13.13 18.08
C PRO A 88 -16.98 12.63 17.50
N GLU A 89 -16.20 11.89 18.29
CA GLU A 89 -14.99 11.17 17.89
C GLU A 89 -15.24 10.05 16.85
N ILE A 90 -16.33 9.29 16.98
CA ILE A 90 -16.69 8.22 16.02
C ILE A 90 -17.11 8.84 14.69
N VAL A 91 -17.89 9.92 14.73
CA VAL A 91 -18.29 10.67 13.53
C VAL A 91 -17.06 11.26 12.84
N ALA A 92 -16.10 11.80 13.60
CA ALA A 92 -14.85 12.32 13.05
C ALA A 92 -14.01 11.23 12.38
N ILE A 93 -13.89 10.04 12.99
CA ILE A 93 -13.12 8.92 12.41
C ILE A 93 -13.80 8.35 11.17
N LEU A 94 -15.13 8.22 11.16
CA LEU A 94 -15.86 7.82 9.97
C LEU A 94 -15.66 8.82 8.82
N GLY A 95 -15.71 10.12 9.10
CA GLY A 95 -15.41 11.16 8.11
C GLY A 95 -13.98 11.06 7.55
N GLN A 96 -12.99 10.76 8.40
CA GLN A 96 -11.61 10.51 7.95
C GLN A 96 -11.50 9.24 7.10
N ILE A 97 -12.21 8.17 7.44
CA ILE A 97 -12.24 6.93 6.65
C ILE A 97 -12.89 7.17 5.28
N GLU A 98 -14.00 7.89 5.22
CA GLU A 98 -14.67 8.25 3.96
C GLU A 98 -13.78 9.12 3.07
N GLU A 99 -13.10 10.10 3.67
CA GLU A 99 -12.15 10.96 2.96
C GLU A 99 -10.99 10.13 2.36
N VAL A 100 -10.38 9.25 3.16
CA VAL A 100 -9.31 8.37 2.68
C VAL A 100 -9.81 7.45 1.57
N ARG A 101 -11.02 6.89 1.68
CA ARG A 101 -11.62 6.06 0.63
C ARG A 101 -11.89 6.84 -0.65
N ARG A 102 -12.35 8.10 -0.55
CA ARG A 102 -12.52 8.98 -1.71
C ARG A 102 -11.18 9.23 -2.40
N GLN A 103 -10.15 9.59 -1.64
CA GLN A 103 -8.80 9.80 -2.18
C GLN A 103 -8.22 8.53 -2.80
N MET A 104 -8.54 7.34 -2.28
CA MET A 104 -8.15 6.06 -2.91
C MET A 104 -8.89 5.79 -4.22
N ALA A 105 -10.16 6.21 -4.33
CA ALA A 105 -10.94 6.07 -5.56
C ALA A 105 -10.50 7.04 -6.67
N GLU A 106 -9.87 8.16 -6.32
CA GLU A 106 -9.27 9.12 -7.24
C GLU A 106 -7.89 8.68 -7.78
N ILE A 107 -7.33 7.58 -7.27
CA ILE A 107 -6.05 7.06 -7.77
C ILE A 107 -6.27 6.31 -9.08
N ASP A 108 -5.49 6.69 -10.08
CA ASP A 108 -5.50 6.05 -11.39
C ASP A 108 -5.21 4.54 -11.30
N PRO A 109 -5.80 3.73 -12.20
CA PRO A 109 -5.57 2.30 -12.22
C PRO A 109 -4.08 1.98 -12.41
N ILE A 110 -3.56 1.11 -11.55
CA ILE A 110 -2.15 0.73 -11.56
C ILE A 110 -1.99 -0.60 -12.30
N ASN A 111 -1.19 -0.59 -13.37
CA ASN A 111 -0.87 -1.81 -14.11
C ASN A 111 0.35 -2.52 -13.51
N PHE A 112 0.11 -3.39 -12.53
CA PHE A 112 1.19 -4.15 -11.88
C PHE A 112 2.02 -5.00 -12.85
N ALA A 113 1.40 -5.56 -13.89
CA ALA A 113 2.11 -6.40 -14.87
C ALA A 113 3.16 -5.60 -15.65
N GLU A 114 2.82 -4.36 -15.99
CA GLU A 114 3.71 -3.44 -16.70
C GLU A 114 4.88 -3.00 -15.83
N ILE A 115 4.61 -2.58 -14.58
CA ILE A 115 5.65 -2.23 -13.61
C ILE A 115 6.60 -3.41 -13.37
N ILE A 116 6.06 -4.62 -13.18
CA ILE A 116 6.86 -5.83 -12.97
C ILE A 116 7.75 -6.09 -14.19
N THR A 117 7.18 -6.03 -15.40
CA THR A 117 7.93 -6.27 -16.65
C THR A 117 9.05 -5.24 -16.82
N TRP A 118 8.76 -3.98 -16.54
CA TRP A 118 9.74 -2.90 -16.58
C TRP A 118 10.86 -3.10 -15.56
N VAL A 119 10.54 -3.39 -14.30
CA VAL A 119 11.52 -3.69 -13.24
C VAL A 119 12.40 -4.89 -13.61
N ILE A 120 11.82 -5.95 -14.17
CA ILE A 120 12.59 -7.12 -14.66
C ILE A 120 13.53 -6.72 -15.81
N SER A 121 13.09 -5.85 -16.73
CA SER A 121 13.93 -5.39 -17.83
C SER A 121 15.14 -4.59 -17.33
N LEU A 122 14.96 -3.74 -16.31
CA LEU A 122 16.05 -3.04 -15.64
C LEU A 122 17.01 -4.01 -14.95
N ALA A 123 16.48 -5.00 -14.22
CA ALA A 123 17.30 -6.00 -13.55
C ALA A 123 18.15 -6.83 -14.53
N ARG A 124 17.62 -7.14 -15.72
CA ARG A 124 18.35 -7.78 -16.81
C ARG A 124 19.46 -6.87 -17.35
N GLY A 125 19.17 -5.58 -17.55
CA GLY A 125 20.14 -4.57 -17.98
C GLY A 125 21.36 -4.47 -17.06
N GLN A 126 21.14 -4.59 -15.75
CA GLN A 126 22.22 -4.55 -14.74
C GLN A 126 22.96 -5.87 -14.53
N LYS A 127 22.73 -6.90 -15.37
CA LYS A 127 23.34 -8.24 -15.23
C LYS A 127 23.09 -8.90 -13.85
N LEU A 128 22.04 -8.50 -13.13
CA LEU A 128 21.69 -9.11 -11.85
C LEU A 128 21.29 -10.59 -12.01
N TRP A 129 20.86 -11.00 -13.20
CA TRP A 129 20.45 -12.38 -13.53
C TRP A 129 21.59 -13.31 -14.00
N LEU A 130 22.86 -12.89 -13.94
CA LEU A 130 24.00 -13.77 -14.24
C LEU A 130 24.49 -14.49 -12.96
N ARG A 131 23.75 -15.51 -12.51
CA ARG A 131 24.35 -16.62 -11.78
C ARG A 131 24.30 -17.85 -12.69
N LYS A 132 25.49 -18.29 -13.10
CA LYS A 132 25.76 -19.61 -13.68
C LYS A 132 25.34 -20.70 -12.71
#